data_AF-A0A4R5DDT4-F1
#
_entry.id   AF-A0A4R5DDT4-F1
#
_cell.length_a   1.000
_cell.length_b   1.000
_cell.length_c   1.000
_cell.angle_alpha   90.00
_cell.angle_beta   90.00
_cell.angle_gamma   90.00
#
_symmetry.space_group_name_H-M   'P 1'
#
loop_
_entity.id
_entity.type
_entity.pdbx_description
1 polymer ?
#
loop_
_entity_poly.entity_id
_entity_poly.type
_entity_poly.pdbx_seq_one_letter_code
_entity_poly.pdbx_strand_id
1 'polypeptide(L)'
;PHYWTQHIRQPVHFTQSIQTLHQNNTTTYLEITPHPTLTPLVHGTLADLGVPPEDVLVTPTLRDGHQELPTFLSALGHLHAHGTEIDWPRVLDELGIPRPATPAVLPTYAFQRQRYWVKAQVGAGDVTSAGLETGGHPLLGACVTLADEQTTVFTGRLSLDTHPWLADHAINNTPVLPGTAYLELAIHAGD
;
A
#
# COMPACT_ATOMS: atom_id res chain seq x y z
N PRO A 1 44.09 4.55 33.08
CA PRO A 1 44.50 5.94 33.44
C PRO A 1 45.05 6.76 32.27
N HIS A 2 45.97 6.19 31.47
CA HIS A 2 46.69 6.93 30.42
C HIS A 2 45.79 7.49 29.30
N TYR A 3 44.81 6.72 28.83
CA TYR A 3 43.86 7.16 27.79
C TYR A 3 43.10 8.43 28.20
N TRP A 4 42.50 8.46 29.38
CA TRP A 4 41.74 9.63 29.86
C TRP A 4 42.60 10.88 29.98
N THR A 5 43.86 10.74 30.42
CA THR A 5 44.80 11.86 30.47
C THR A 5 45.22 12.34 29.08
N GLN A 6 45.28 11.46 28.09
CA GLN A 6 45.52 11.85 26.69
C GLN A 6 44.28 12.52 26.08
N HIS A 7 43.08 11.98 26.34
CA HIS A 7 41.81 12.49 25.82
C HIS A 7 41.59 13.96 26.17
N ILE A 8 41.97 14.38 27.38
CA ILE A 8 41.84 15.78 27.83
C ILE A 8 42.97 16.67 27.28
N ARG A 9 44.09 16.11 26.83
CA ARG A 9 45.31 16.86 26.42
C ARG A 9 45.54 16.93 24.91
N GLN A 10 45.03 15.98 24.14
CA GLN A 10 45.27 15.85 22.71
C GLN A 10 44.06 16.33 21.91
N PRO A 11 44.26 16.78 20.65
CA PRO A 11 43.14 17.17 19.80
C PRO A 11 42.19 16.00 19.54
N VAL A 12 40.88 16.29 19.53
CA VAL A 12 39.85 15.31 19.18
C VAL A 12 39.74 15.22 17.67
N HIS A 13 40.15 14.08 17.10
CA HIS A 13 40.10 13.82 15.66
C HIS A 13 38.69 13.39 15.20
N PHE A 14 37.66 14.21 15.46
CA PHE A 14 36.26 13.86 15.20
C PHE A 14 35.96 13.51 13.74
N THR A 15 36.43 14.33 12.80
CA THR A 15 36.27 14.09 11.35
C THR A 15 36.84 12.74 10.94
N GLN A 16 38.01 12.37 11.45
CA GLN A 16 38.64 11.09 11.14
C GLN A 16 37.81 9.90 11.68
N SER A 17 37.17 10.06 12.84
CA SER A 17 36.24 9.06 13.37
C SER A 17 35.03 8.87 12.45
N ILE A 18 34.40 9.94 11.97
CA ILE A 18 33.26 9.85 11.04
C ILE A 18 33.68 9.23 9.70
N GLN A 19 34.84 9.61 9.16
CA GLN A 19 35.41 8.99 7.96
C GLN A 19 35.63 7.50 8.15
N THR A 20 36.18 7.10 9.29
CA THR A 20 36.41 5.68 9.63
C THR A 20 35.08 4.92 9.73
N LEU A 21 34.06 5.50 10.36
CA LEU A 21 32.72 4.88 10.44
C LEU A 21 32.10 4.70 9.06
N HIS A 22 32.19 5.72 8.20
CA HIS A 22 31.70 5.65 6.83
C HIS A 22 32.42 4.56 6.01
N GLN A 23 33.75 4.48 6.12
CA GLN A 23 34.55 3.41 5.49
C GLN A 23 34.16 2.00 5.96
N ASN A 24 33.60 1.88 7.16
CA ASN A 24 33.04 0.65 7.70
C ASN A 24 31.54 0.45 7.36
N ASN A 25 31.01 1.18 6.37
CA ASN A 25 29.63 1.13 5.91
C ASN A 25 28.58 1.51 6.98
N THR A 26 28.95 2.39 7.92
CA THR A 26 27.97 2.95 8.86
C THR A 26 27.05 3.92 8.12
N THR A 27 25.75 3.68 8.17
CA THR A 27 24.72 4.55 7.58
C THR A 27 23.85 5.25 8.61
N THR A 28 23.90 4.82 9.88
CA THR A 28 23.09 5.38 10.97
C THR A 28 23.98 5.93 12.08
N TYR A 29 23.76 7.19 12.44
CA TYR A 29 24.49 7.92 13.46
C TYR A 29 23.49 8.45 14.50
N LEU A 30 23.78 8.19 15.78
CA LEU A 30 22.99 8.66 16.91
C LEU A 30 23.83 9.61 17.77
N GLU A 31 23.41 10.87 17.89
CA GLU A 31 24.08 11.84 18.76
C GLU A 31 23.45 11.82 20.15
N ILE A 32 24.25 11.43 21.15
CA ILE A 32 23.85 11.38 22.57
C ILE A 32 24.43 12.60 23.30
N THR A 33 23.67 13.69 23.27
CA THR A 33 24.04 14.98 23.87
C THR A 33 22.76 15.71 24.32
N PRO A 34 22.83 16.66 25.27
CA PRO A 34 21.67 17.48 25.67
C PRO A 34 21.18 18.41 24.54
N HIS A 35 22.07 18.75 23.59
CA HIS A 35 21.76 19.58 22.43
C HIS A 35 22.56 19.11 21.21
N PRO A 36 21.96 19.09 19.99
CA PRO A 36 22.59 18.59 18.78
C PRO A 36 23.70 19.52 18.29
N THR A 37 24.93 19.26 18.71
CA THR A 37 26.13 20.01 18.31
C THR A 37 26.98 19.24 17.31
N LEU A 38 26.92 17.90 17.34
CA LEU A 38 27.71 17.03 16.49
C LEU A 38 27.00 16.71 15.17
N THR A 39 25.65 16.71 15.17
CA THR A 39 24.83 16.39 13.99
C THR A 39 25.25 17.20 12.75
N PRO A 40 25.42 18.55 12.81
CA PRO A 40 25.91 19.31 11.67
C PRO A 40 27.34 18.94 11.23
N LEU A 41 28.21 18.57 12.18
CA LEU A 41 29.59 18.17 11.90
C LEU A 41 29.67 16.80 11.21
N VAL A 42 28.78 15.88 11.59
CA VAL A 42 28.62 14.59 10.89
C VAL A 42 28.17 14.84 9.46
N HIS A 43 27.11 15.63 9.26
CA HIS A 43 26.63 15.98 7.91
C HIS A 43 27.71 16.66 7.07
N GLY A 44 28.44 17.63 7.62
CA GLY A 44 29.54 18.30 6.91
C GLY A 44 30.63 17.32 6.49
N THR A 45 31.06 16.44 7.40
CA THR A 45 32.10 15.44 7.10
C THR A 45 31.66 14.46 6.02
N LEU A 46 30.40 14.01 6.04
CA LEU A 46 29.86 13.09 5.04
C LEU A 46 29.63 13.77 3.69
N ALA A 47 29.23 15.04 3.68
CA ALA A 47 29.13 15.85 2.48
C ALA A 47 30.51 16.05 1.81
N ASP A 48 31.56 16.30 2.59
CA ASP A 48 32.94 16.40 2.09
C ASP A 48 33.44 15.08 1.47
N LEU A 49 32.90 13.94 1.91
CA LEU A 49 33.14 12.62 1.32
C LEU A 49 32.26 12.31 0.09
N GLY A 50 31.34 13.20 -0.27
CA GLY A 50 30.42 13.02 -1.39
C GLY A 50 29.24 12.09 -1.09
N VAL A 51 28.92 11.86 0.19
CA VAL A 51 27.79 11.02 0.60
C VAL A 51 26.48 11.82 0.48
N PRO A 52 25.48 11.33 -0.29
CA PRO A 52 24.17 11.96 -0.36
C PRO A 52 23.45 11.96 1.00
N PRO A 53 22.77 13.05 1.40
CA PRO A 53 22.04 13.12 2.67
C PRO A 53 20.97 12.04 2.85
N GLU A 54 20.39 11.54 1.76
CA GLU A 54 19.38 10.47 1.75
C GLU A 54 19.94 9.07 2.06
N ASP A 55 21.25 8.87 1.92
CA ASP A 55 21.91 7.57 2.15
C ASP A 55 22.29 7.35 3.62
N VAL A 56 22.17 8.39 4.45
CA VAL A 56 22.60 8.37 5.85
C VAL A 56 21.55 8.97 6.78
N LEU A 57 21.37 8.33 7.93
CA LEU A 57 20.53 8.83 9.01
C LEU A 57 21.41 9.41 10.11
N VAL A 58 21.21 10.68 10.46
CA VAL A 58 21.86 11.31 11.62
C VAL A 58 20.77 11.84 12.54
N THR A 59 20.63 11.23 13.71
CA THR A 59 19.54 11.52 14.65
C THR A 59 20.10 11.98 15.99
N PRO A 60 19.71 13.16 16.51
CA PRO A 60 20.02 13.56 17.88
C PRO A 60 18.99 13.02 18.87
N THR A 61 19.43 12.73 20.10
CA THR A 61 18.55 12.20 21.16
C THR A 61 17.81 13.27 21.96
N LEU A 62 18.37 14.48 22.09
CA LEU A 62 17.79 15.59 22.87
C LEU A 62 18.00 16.92 22.15
N ARG A 63 17.28 17.95 22.59
CA ARG A 63 17.40 19.32 22.10
C ARG A 63 17.03 20.32 23.19
N ASP A 64 17.91 21.28 23.46
CA ASP A 64 17.62 22.36 24.41
C ASP A 64 16.26 23.04 24.11
N GLY A 65 15.56 23.39 25.19
CA GLY A 65 14.23 24.01 25.13
C GLY A 65 13.08 23.06 24.79
N HIS A 66 13.33 21.76 24.64
CA HIS A 66 12.31 20.73 24.37
C HIS A 66 12.19 19.76 25.56
N GLN A 67 11.03 19.11 25.67
CA GLN A 67 10.84 18.08 26.68
C GLN A 67 11.68 16.84 26.36
N GLU A 68 12.47 16.36 27.32
CA GLU A 68 13.46 15.28 27.12
C GLU A 68 12.81 13.99 26.62
N LEU A 69 11.82 13.47 27.34
CA LEU A 69 11.21 12.18 27.02
C LEU A 69 10.52 12.15 25.65
N PRO A 70 9.64 13.10 25.27
CA PRO A 70 9.08 13.15 23.92
C PRO A 70 10.13 13.30 22.82
N THR A 71 11.20 14.07 23.07
CA THR A 71 12.30 14.25 22.10
C THR A 71 13.05 12.94 21.90
N PHE A 72 13.37 12.25 22.98
CA PHE A 72 14.04 10.94 22.95
C PHE A 72 13.17 9.87 22.26
N LEU A 73 11.87 9.80 22.59
CA LEU A 73 10.95 8.87 21.93
C LEU A 73 10.78 9.18 20.43
N SER A 74 10.83 10.46 20.05
CA SER A 74 10.82 10.85 18.64
C SER A 74 12.10 10.41 17.92
N ALA A 75 13.26 10.49 18.58
CA ALA A 75 14.52 9.95 18.05
C ALA A 75 14.46 8.44 17.84
N LEU A 76 13.92 7.69 18.80
CA LEU A 76 13.68 6.24 18.64
C LEU A 76 12.69 5.94 17.51
N GLY A 77 11.63 6.76 17.38
CA GLY A 77 10.68 6.68 16.28
C GLY A 77 11.33 6.90 14.91
N HIS A 78 12.23 7.88 14.79
CA HIS A 78 13.01 8.11 13.57
C HIS A 78 13.92 6.92 13.22
N LEU A 79 14.64 6.38 14.20
CA LEU A 79 15.46 5.18 14.02
C LEU A 79 14.61 4.00 13.53
N HIS A 80 13.47 3.76 14.18
CA HIS A 80 12.55 2.69 13.83
C HIS A 80 11.97 2.84 12.42
N ALA A 81 11.54 4.05 12.03
CA ALA A 81 11.01 4.34 10.70
C ALA A 81 12.04 4.14 9.58
N HIS A 82 13.33 4.22 9.90
CA HIS A 82 14.45 3.96 8.98
C HIS A 82 15.02 2.53 9.13
N GLY A 83 14.28 1.62 9.76
CA GLY A 83 14.62 0.19 9.80
C GLY A 83 15.55 -0.23 10.93
N THR A 84 15.88 0.65 11.88
CA THR A 84 16.59 0.23 13.10
C THR A 84 15.64 -0.56 13.99
N GLU A 85 16.03 -1.77 14.37
CA GLU A 85 15.25 -2.58 15.32
C GLU A 85 15.33 -1.95 16.71
N ILE A 86 14.16 -1.62 17.27
CA ILE A 86 14.01 -1.09 18.63
C ILE A 86 13.28 -2.15 19.47
N ASP A 87 13.85 -2.48 20.62
CA ASP A 87 13.20 -3.32 21.63
C ASP A 87 12.10 -2.51 22.35
N TRP A 88 10.97 -2.34 21.67
CA TRP A 88 9.80 -1.63 22.21
C TRP A 88 9.31 -2.22 23.53
N PRO A 89 9.23 -3.55 23.74
CA PRO A 89 8.90 -4.11 25.04
C PRO A 89 9.79 -3.58 26.17
N ARG A 90 11.12 -3.55 25.96
CA ARG A 90 12.04 -2.99 26.96
C ARG A 90 11.84 -1.49 27.17
N VAL A 91 11.65 -0.72 26.10
CA VAL A 91 11.38 0.72 26.21
C VAL A 91 10.10 0.98 27.03
N LEU A 92 9.03 0.21 26.79
CA LEU A 92 7.77 0.34 27.51
C LEU A 92 7.91 -0.07 28.99
N ASP A 93 8.68 -1.12 29.28
CA ASP A 93 9.00 -1.53 30.66
C ASP A 93 9.75 -0.41 31.41
N GLU A 94 10.75 0.22 30.80
CA GLU A 94 11.51 1.34 31.39
C GLU A 94 10.65 2.60 31.60
N LEU A 95 9.59 2.78 30.81
CA LEU A 95 8.58 3.83 31.00
C LEU A 95 7.52 3.47 32.05
N GLY A 96 7.62 2.31 32.68
CA GLY A 96 6.67 1.84 33.70
C GLY A 96 5.31 1.47 33.13
N ILE A 97 5.21 1.16 31.82
CA ILE A 97 3.96 0.72 31.20
C ILE A 97 3.78 -0.78 31.48
N PRO A 98 2.74 -1.19 32.23
CA PRO A 98 2.57 -2.57 32.64
C PRO A 98 2.28 -3.51 31.46
N ARG A 99 2.78 -4.75 31.57
CA ARG A 99 2.52 -5.83 30.61
C ARG A 99 1.24 -6.61 30.94
N PRO A 100 0.51 -7.13 29.93
CA PRO A 100 0.75 -6.94 28.50
C PRO A 100 0.31 -5.55 28.04
N ALA A 101 1.17 -4.85 27.30
CA ALA A 101 0.74 -3.66 26.57
C ALA A 101 -0.21 -4.13 25.46
N THR A 102 -1.51 -3.94 25.64
CA THR A 102 -2.50 -4.27 24.61
C THR A 102 -2.32 -3.29 23.44
N PRO A 103 -1.97 -3.75 22.23
CA PRO A 103 -1.86 -2.85 21.08
C PRO A 103 -3.19 -2.17 20.82
N ALA A 104 -3.18 -0.87 20.58
CA ALA A 104 -4.37 -0.18 20.13
C ALA A 104 -4.79 -0.72 18.75
N VAL A 105 -6.08 -0.96 18.55
CA VAL A 105 -6.61 -1.33 17.24
C VAL A 105 -6.54 -0.09 16.34
N LEU A 106 -5.60 -0.10 15.39
CA LEU A 106 -5.47 0.94 14.38
C LEU A 106 -6.19 0.49 13.09
N PRO A 107 -6.72 1.44 12.28
CA PRO A 107 -7.17 1.14 10.93
C PRO A 107 -6.07 0.37 10.18
N THR A 108 -6.48 -0.64 9.42
CA THR A 108 -5.54 -1.40 8.59
C THR A 108 -5.00 -0.53 7.47
N TYR A 109 -3.93 -1.00 6.82
CA TYR A 109 -3.28 -0.32 5.70
C TYR A 109 -4.29 0.26 4.70
N ALA A 110 -4.15 1.55 4.41
CA ALA A 110 -5.02 2.24 3.46
C ALA A 110 -4.65 1.83 2.02
N PHE A 111 -5.18 0.69 1.58
CA PHE A 111 -4.97 0.22 0.20
C PHE A 111 -5.38 1.29 -0.81
N GLN A 112 -4.48 1.60 -1.75
CA GLN A 112 -4.80 2.40 -2.93
C GLN A 112 -5.67 1.55 -3.87
N ARG A 113 -6.99 1.62 -3.67
CA ARG A 113 -7.95 0.79 -4.41
C ARG A 113 -8.00 1.22 -5.87
N GLN A 114 -7.43 0.39 -6.74
CA GLN A 114 -7.57 0.50 -8.19
C GLN A 114 -8.21 -0.78 -8.73
N ARG A 115 -9.11 -0.61 -9.70
CA ARG A 115 -9.87 -1.73 -10.28
C ARG A 115 -9.02 -2.40 -11.38
N TYR A 116 -8.36 -3.50 -11.04
CA TYR A 116 -7.52 -4.29 -11.97
C TYR A 116 -8.26 -5.47 -12.63
N TRP A 117 -9.58 -5.37 -12.81
CA TRP A 117 -10.36 -6.41 -13.49
C TRP A 117 -10.17 -6.33 -15.01
N VAL A 118 -9.89 -7.47 -15.64
CA VAL A 118 -9.91 -7.59 -17.11
C VAL A 118 -11.31 -7.26 -17.61
N LYS A 119 -11.42 -6.25 -18.48
CA LYS A 119 -12.68 -5.93 -19.16
C LYS A 119 -12.81 -6.88 -20.35
N ALA A 120 -13.68 -7.89 -20.26
CA ALA A 120 -14.02 -8.72 -21.41
C ALA A 120 -14.55 -7.82 -22.54
N GLN A 121 -14.09 -8.05 -23.77
CA GLN A 121 -14.62 -7.33 -24.93
C GLN A 121 -16.13 -7.58 -25.03
N VAL A 122 -16.86 -6.50 -25.23
CA VAL A 122 -18.29 -6.48 -25.35
C VAL A 122 -18.66 -7.07 -26.72
N GLY A 123 -19.12 -8.31 -26.72
CA GLY A 123 -19.60 -9.06 -27.89
C GLY A 123 -20.14 -10.41 -27.44
N ALA A 124 -21.00 -11.04 -28.25
CA ALA A 124 -21.36 -12.44 -28.05
C ALA A 124 -20.07 -13.26 -28.11
N GLY A 125 -19.49 -13.57 -26.95
CA GLY A 125 -18.35 -14.47 -26.86
C GLY A 125 -18.73 -15.78 -27.53
N ASP A 126 -17.75 -16.48 -28.10
CA ASP A 126 -17.99 -17.80 -28.66
C ASP A 126 -18.37 -18.77 -27.53
N VAL A 127 -19.67 -18.84 -27.23
CA VAL A 127 -20.24 -19.66 -26.16
C VAL A 127 -20.06 -21.15 -26.44
N THR A 128 -19.75 -21.52 -27.69
CA THR A 128 -19.41 -22.90 -28.07
C THR A 128 -18.13 -23.38 -27.41
N SER A 129 -17.17 -22.48 -27.15
CA SER A 129 -15.95 -22.79 -26.40
C SER A 129 -16.22 -23.20 -24.94
N ALA A 130 -17.38 -22.82 -24.39
CA ALA A 130 -17.88 -23.22 -23.08
C ALA A 130 -18.83 -24.44 -23.14
N GLY A 131 -18.99 -25.07 -24.32
CA GLY A 131 -19.90 -26.20 -24.54
C GLY A 131 -21.37 -25.82 -24.65
N LEU A 132 -21.68 -24.53 -24.85
CA LEU A 132 -23.05 -24.04 -25.04
C LEU A 132 -23.37 -23.86 -26.53
N GLU A 133 -24.63 -24.05 -26.89
CA GLU A 133 -25.09 -23.74 -28.23
C GLU A 133 -25.36 -22.24 -28.37
N THR A 134 -25.23 -21.71 -29.58
CA THR A 134 -25.56 -20.30 -29.85
C THR A 134 -27.07 -20.11 -29.76
N GLY A 135 -27.50 -19.11 -28.98
CA GLY A 135 -28.93 -18.86 -28.77
C GLY A 135 -29.69 -18.40 -30.03
N GLY A 136 -29.01 -18.13 -31.16
CA GLY A 136 -29.64 -17.79 -32.44
C GLY A 136 -30.35 -16.44 -32.48
N HIS A 137 -30.23 -15.65 -31.42
CA HIS A 137 -31.02 -14.44 -31.20
C HIS A 137 -30.14 -13.27 -30.72
N PRO A 138 -30.33 -12.03 -31.20
CA PRO A 138 -29.50 -10.89 -30.80
C PRO A 138 -29.46 -10.63 -29.28
N LEU A 139 -30.55 -10.96 -28.57
CA LEU A 139 -30.66 -10.81 -27.12
C LEU A 139 -30.34 -12.10 -26.33
N LEU A 140 -30.22 -13.26 -26.99
CA LEU A 140 -29.92 -14.55 -26.35
C LEU A 140 -28.60 -15.09 -26.91
N GLY A 141 -27.53 -14.93 -26.13
CA GLY A 141 -26.17 -15.30 -26.54
C GLY A 141 -25.92 -16.80 -26.53
N ALA A 142 -26.58 -17.55 -25.65
CA ALA A 142 -26.42 -18.99 -25.54
C ALA A 142 -27.74 -19.70 -25.23
N CYS A 143 -27.83 -20.96 -25.63
CA CYS A 143 -28.85 -21.90 -25.17
C CYS A 143 -28.21 -23.22 -24.70
N VAL A 144 -28.93 -23.91 -23.82
CA VAL A 144 -28.61 -25.27 -23.38
C VAL A 144 -29.89 -26.05 -23.19
N THR A 145 -29.97 -27.23 -23.80
CA THR A 145 -31.02 -28.21 -23.50
C THR A 145 -30.60 -29.02 -22.28
N LEU A 146 -31.46 -29.10 -21.28
CA LEU A 146 -31.22 -29.86 -20.06
C LEU A 146 -31.27 -31.36 -20.33
N ALA A 147 -30.75 -32.15 -19.40
CA ALA A 147 -30.69 -33.61 -19.52
C ALA A 147 -32.07 -34.29 -19.57
N ASP A 148 -33.16 -33.56 -19.28
CA ASP A 148 -34.52 -34.05 -19.44
C ASP A 148 -35.01 -34.01 -20.90
N GLU A 149 -34.23 -33.42 -21.80
CA GLU A 149 -34.51 -33.20 -23.23
C GLU A 149 -35.85 -32.49 -23.52
N GLN A 150 -36.48 -31.93 -22.50
CA GLN A 150 -37.77 -31.26 -22.58
C GLN A 150 -37.68 -29.79 -22.19
N THR A 151 -36.56 -29.39 -21.58
CA THR A 151 -36.33 -28.02 -21.12
C THR A 151 -35.11 -27.43 -21.84
N THR A 152 -35.32 -26.30 -22.51
CA THR A 152 -34.22 -25.49 -23.06
C THR A 152 -34.12 -24.17 -22.30
N VAL A 153 -32.91 -23.83 -21.86
CA VAL A 153 -32.62 -22.58 -21.16
C VAL A 153 -31.82 -21.67 -22.07
N PHE A 154 -32.37 -20.48 -22.34
CA PHE A 154 -31.68 -19.42 -23.05
C PHE A 154 -31.07 -18.41 -22.07
N THR A 155 -29.88 -17.91 -22.38
CA THR A 155 -29.18 -16.91 -21.57
C THR A 155 -28.68 -15.77 -22.43
N GLY A 156 -28.74 -14.56 -21.89
CA GLY A 156 -28.34 -13.35 -22.57
C GLY A 156 -27.99 -12.25 -21.58
N ARG A 157 -27.25 -11.23 -22.06
CA ARG A 157 -26.90 -10.05 -21.26
C ARG A 157 -27.40 -8.79 -21.94
N LEU A 158 -28.38 -8.16 -21.31
CA LEU A 158 -28.89 -6.86 -21.70
C LEU A 158 -28.07 -5.77 -21.01
N SER A 159 -27.52 -4.85 -21.79
CA SER A 159 -26.73 -3.74 -21.31
C SER A 159 -26.78 -2.63 -22.34
N LEU A 160 -26.76 -1.37 -21.90
CA LEU A 160 -26.66 -0.23 -22.81
C LEU A 160 -25.31 -0.18 -23.53
N ASP A 161 -24.27 -0.82 -22.97
CA ASP A 161 -22.96 -0.93 -23.62
C ASP A 161 -23.02 -1.84 -24.85
N THR A 162 -23.86 -2.89 -24.83
CA THR A 162 -24.06 -3.84 -25.95
C THR A 162 -25.22 -3.47 -26.85
N HIS A 163 -26.31 -2.93 -26.29
CA HIS A 163 -27.57 -2.63 -26.96
C HIS A 163 -27.99 -1.18 -26.69
N PRO A 164 -27.34 -0.19 -27.30
CA PRO A 164 -27.61 1.23 -27.02
C PRO A 164 -29.07 1.63 -27.27
N TRP A 165 -29.74 0.99 -28.23
CA TRP A 165 -31.14 1.23 -28.58
C TRP A 165 -32.11 0.95 -27.42
N LEU A 166 -31.74 0.14 -26.42
CA LEU A 166 -32.56 -0.06 -25.22
C LEU A 166 -32.77 1.25 -24.44
N ALA A 167 -31.89 2.24 -24.62
CA ALA A 167 -32.08 3.57 -24.03
C ALA A 167 -33.29 4.32 -24.59
N ASP A 168 -33.73 3.99 -25.82
CA ASP A 168 -34.83 4.68 -26.50
C ASP A 168 -36.21 4.28 -25.96
N HIS A 169 -36.28 3.18 -25.19
CA HIS A 169 -37.49 2.75 -24.50
C HIS A 169 -37.34 2.95 -22.98
N ALA A 170 -37.65 4.16 -22.52
CA ALA A 170 -37.53 4.55 -21.13
C ALA A 170 -38.87 5.01 -20.53
N ILE A 171 -39.14 4.61 -19.29
CA ILE A 171 -40.27 5.07 -18.48
C ILE A 171 -39.68 5.86 -17.32
N ASN A 172 -40.07 7.13 -17.17
CA ASN A 172 -39.50 8.04 -16.17
C ASN A 172 -37.96 8.09 -16.21
N ASN A 173 -37.38 8.20 -17.42
CA ASN A 173 -35.93 8.20 -17.67
C ASN A 173 -35.17 6.94 -17.20
N THR A 174 -35.88 5.87 -16.87
CA THR A 174 -35.29 4.57 -16.57
C THR A 174 -35.47 3.67 -17.79
N PRO A 175 -34.39 3.19 -18.45
CA PRO A 175 -34.49 2.21 -19.52
C PRO A 175 -35.19 0.94 -19.02
N VAL A 176 -36.24 0.53 -19.71
CA VAL A 176 -37.00 -0.69 -19.41
C VAL A 176 -37.06 -1.52 -20.68
N LEU A 177 -36.86 -2.84 -20.59
CA LEU A 177 -36.99 -3.71 -21.75
C LEU A 177 -38.42 -3.61 -22.31
N PRO A 178 -38.62 -3.31 -23.61
CA PRO A 178 -39.96 -3.23 -24.19
C PRO A 178 -40.74 -4.53 -24.01
N GLY A 179 -42.05 -4.43 -23.75
CA GLY A 179 -42.95 -5.58 -23.68
C GLY A 179 -42.89 -6.47 -24.92
N THR A 180 -42.69 -5.86 -26.10
CA THR A 180 -42.55 -6.55 -27.39
C THR A 180 -41.30 -7.41 -27.48
N ALA A 181 -40.21 -7.03 -26.80
CA ALA A 181 -39.01 -7.86 -26.76
C ALA A 181 -39.28 -9.17 -26.02
N TYR A 182 -40.04 -9.15 -24.91
CA TYR A 182 -40.42 -10.40 -24.24
C TYR A 182 -41.27 -11.33 -25.11
N LEU A 183 -42.15 -10.78 -25.95
CA LEU A 183 -42.95 -11.57 -26.89
C LEU A 183 -42.08 -12.23 -27.96
N GLU A 184 -41.13 -11.48 -28.51
CA GLU A 184 -40.18 -12.00 -29.49
C GLU A 184 -39.25 -13.07 -28.88
N LEU A 185 -38.74 -12.86 -27.67
CA LEU A 185 -37.99 -13.88 -26.92
C LEU A 185 -38.81 -15.16 -26.70
N ALA A 186 -40.12 -15.04 -26.42
CA ALA A 186 -41.00 -16.18 -26.22
C ALA A 186 -41.30 -16.94 -27.52
N ILE A 187 -41.45 -16.22 -28.64
CA ILE A 187 -41.59 -16.82 -29.97
C ILE A 187 -40.32 -17.59 -30.33
N HIS A 188 -39.15 -16.95 -30.20
CA HIS A 188 -37.87 -17.58 -30.50
C HIS A 188 -37.60 -18.82 -29.64
N ALA A 189 -38.05 -18.84 -28.38
CA ALA A 189 -37.92 -20.01 -27.53
C ALA A 189 -38.90 -21.14 -27.88
N GLY A 190 -39.95 -20.86 -28.66
CA GLY A 190 -40.96 -21.83 -29.10
C GLY A 190 -40.79 -22.33 -30.53
N ASP A 191 -40.02 -21.62 -31.37
CA ASP A 191 -39.60 -22.01 -32.73
C ASP A 191 -38.54 -23.13 -32.69
#